data_AF-X1TRP1-F1
#
_entry.id   AF-X1TRP1-F1
#
_cell.length_a   1.000
_cell.length_b   1.000
_cell.length_c   1.000
_cell.angle_alpha   90.00
_cell.angle_beta   90.00
_cell.angle_gamma   90.00
#
_symmetry.space_group_name_H-M   'P 1'
#
loop_
_entity.id
_entity.type
_entity.pdbx_description
1 polymer ?
#
loop_
_entity_poly.entity_id
_entity_poly.type
_entity_poly.pdbx_seq_one_letter_code
_entity_poly.pdbx_strand_id
1 'polypeptide(L)'
;GVLASEVVELDLRNHKRITLWIRSNTVTASGDLQLLLDDHEDCASPLETLNLPALAEDTWAAVTLTLADPSLLGSIISVGLKQTVDLGICIIYLDAIKAISSLPSIGMMGGAVKKDGASELSETDEANSAAEDDMNLLPANTPVADEDGYYFGHLSETFQTLRLKIGVSGEADELTITWKYWDGSDWVALTNVLDNTDSFKAAAGDHDVSFALPTDWAKKTIASISAYWIKADLTVYTAGVSPVQPLGTQSWILGKEE
;
A
#
# COMPACT_ATOMS: atom_id res chain seq x y z
N GLY A 1 34.42 5.62 13.34
CA GLY A 1 35.01 4.74 12.31
C GLY A 1 33.96 3.78 11.79
N VAL A 2 34.26 3.01 10.75
CA VAL A 2 33.39 1.91 10.29
C VAL A 2 33.38 0.83 11.37
N LEU A 3 32.18 0.45 11.80
CA LEU A 3 31.94 -0.56 12.84
C LEU A 3 31.76 -1.95 12.24
N ALA A 4 31.08 -2.01 11.10
CA ALA A 4 30.83 -3.23 10.35
C ALA A 4 30.62 -2.89 8.88
N SER A 5 31.03 -3.81 8.00
CA SER A 5 30.78 -3.81 6.56
C SER A 5 30.34 -5.22 6.15
N GLU A 6 29.47 -5.30 5.15
CA GLU A 6 29.10 -6.53 4.47
C GLU A 6 29.32 -6.33 2.96
N VAL A 7 29.89 -7.34 2.31
CA VAL A 7 30.05 -7.33 0.85
C VAL A 7 28.73 -7.71 0.22
N VAL A 8 28.27 -6.91 -0.74
CA VAL A 8 27.02 -7.08 -1.48
C VAL A 8 27.26 -6.90 -2.97
N GLU A 9 26.28 -7.24 -3.79
CA GLU A 9 26.28 -6.88 -5.21
C GLU A 9 24.87 -6.40 -5.56
N LEU A 10 24.67 -5.08 -5.56
CA LEU A 10 23.36 -4.46 -5.70
C LEU A 10 23.38 -3.28 -6.69
N ASP A 11 22.29 -3.15 -7.44
CA ASP A 11 21.98 -1.96 -8.24
C ASP A 11 20.80 -1.23 -7.59
N LEU A 12 21.06 -0.04 -7.06
CA LEU A 12 20.09 0.77 -6.33
C LEU A 12 19.53 1.95 -7.14
N ARG A 13 19.83 2.05 -8.44
CA ARG A 13 19.45 3.22 -9.28
C ARG A 13 17.96 3.50 -9.35
N ASN A 14 17.14 2.47 -9.21
CA ASN A 14 15.67 2.58 -9.26
C ASN A 14 15.03 2.73 -7.87
N HIS A 15 15.82 2.74 -6.80
CA HIS A 15 15.33 2.90 -5.43
C HIS A 15 15.50 4.35 -4.98
N LYS A 16 14.68 4.78 -4.02
CA LYS A 16 14.72 6.16 -3.50
C LYS A 16 15.08 6.21 -2.02
N ARG A 17 14.92 5.10 -1.31
CA ARG A 17 15.04 5.04 0.14
C ARG A 17 15.63 3.71 0.58
N ILE A 18 16.18 3.69 1.78
CA ILE A 18 16.53 2.47 2.52
C ILE A 18 15.70 2.44 3.80
N THR A 19 15.05 1.32 4.06
CA THR A 19 14.37 1.04 5.34
C THR A 19 15.16 0.01 6.11
N LEU A 20 15.18 0.14 7.44
CA LEU A 20 15.83 -0.81 8.33
C LEU A 20 15.25 -0.71 9.73
N TRP A 21 15.35 -1.78 10.50
CA TRP A 21 15.18 -1.77 11.94
C TRP A 21 16.52 -1.63 12.63
N ILE A 22 16.61 -0.75 13.61
CA ILE A 22 17.82 -0.54 14.41
C ILE A 22 17.48 -0.45 15.89
N ARG A 23 18.35 -1.01 16.74
CA ARG A 23 18.30 -0.86 18.19
C ARG A 23 19.70 -0.61 18.72
N SER A 24 19.83 0.36 19.60
CA SER A 24 21.06 0.65 20.36
C SER A 24 20.81 0.43 21.85
N ASN A 25 21.80 -0.08 22.58
CA ASN A 25 21.77 -0.14 24.05
C ASN A 25 22.17 1.19 24.72
N THR A 26 22.36 2.25 23.95
CA THR A 26 22.63 3.61 24.44
C THR A 26 21.83 4.63 23.62
N VAL A 27 21.49 5.76 24.23
CA VAL A 27 20.85 6.88 23.50
C VAL A 27 21.83 7.45 22.48
N THR A 28 21.38 7.68 21.25
CA THR A 28 22.15 8.34 20.19
C THR A 28 21.50 9.64 19.75
N ALA A 29 22.30 10.59 19.29
CA ALA A 29 21.83 11.75 18.56
C ALA A 29 21.75 11.48 17.05
N SER A 30 21.02 12.34 16.33
CA SER A 30 20.94 12.26 14.87
C SER A 30 22.32 12.44 14.25
N GLY A 31 22.71 11.51 13.37
CA GLY A 31 23.98 11.52 12.67
C GLY A 31 25.17 10.94 13.46
N ASP A 32 24.98 10.52 14.72
CA ASP A 32 26.03 9.80 15.48
C ASP A 32 26.39 8.47 14.81
N LEU A 33 25.40 7.87 14.14
CA LEU A 33 25.55 6.68 13.31
C LEU A 33 25.16 7.01 11.87
N GLN A 34 25.86 6.38 10.92
CA GLN A 34 25.64 6.54 9.49
C GLN A 34 25.62 5.18 8.80
N LEU A 35 24.69 4.98 7.88
CA LEU A 35 24.73 3.90 6.91
C LEU A 35 25.57 4.35 5.70
N LEU A 36 26.48 3.50 5.26
CA LEU A 36 27.37 3.74 4.13
C LEU A 36 26.99 2.81 2.98
N LEU A 37 26.95 3.35 1.76
CA LEU A 37 26.84 2.58 0.53
C LEU A 37 28.06 2.90 -0.33
N ASP A 38 28.75 1.88 -0.81
CA ASP A 38 30.04 2.04 -1.46
C ASP A 38 30.20 1.10 -2.67
N ASP A 39 30.90 1.57 -3.69
CA ASP A 39 31.37 0.77 -4.83
C ASP A 39 32.77 0.17 -4.59
N HIS A 40 33.30 0.32 -3.37
CA HIS A 40 34.49 -0.36 -2.88
C HIS A 40 34.16 -1.35 -1.76
N GLU A 41 35.06 -2.31 -1.53
CA GLU A 41 35.02 -3.18 -0.35
C GLU A 41 35.23 -2.36 0.95
N ASP A 42 34.69 -2.87 2.07
CA ASP A 42 34.87 -2.31 3.41
C ASP A 42 34.46 -0.84 3.62
N CYS A 43 33.60 -0.33 2.74
CA CYS A 43 33.16 1.06 2.75
C CYS A 43 34.34 2.07 2.78
N ALA A 44 35.39 1.80 2.00
CA ALA A 44 36.61 2.61 1.97
C ALA A 44 36.42 4.02 1.37
N SER A 45 35.47 4.19 0.45
CA SER A 45 35.15 5.43 -0.26
C SER A 45 33.64 5.61 -0.51
N PRO A 46 32.81 5.74 0.55
CA PRO A 46 31.36 5.68 0.42
C PRO A 46 30.81 6.68 -0.61
N LEU A 47 30.06 6.17 -1.58
CA LEU A 47 29.33 6.97 -2.57
C LEU A 47 28.16 7.72 -1.91
N GLU A 48 27.53 7.09 -0.93
CA GLU A 48 26.40 7.66 -0.18
C GLU A 48 26.62 7.44 1.31
N THR A 49 26.31 8.47 2.11
CA THR A 49 26.41 8.43 3.56
C THR A 49 25.12 8.96 4.17
N LEU A 50 24.36 8.07 4.80
CA LEU A 50 23.02 8.35 5.29
C LEU A 50 23.02 8.44 6.81
N ASN A 51 22.67 9.61 7.35
CA ASN A 51 22.58 9.82 8.79
C ASN A 51 21.40 9.03 9.38
N LEU A 52 21.66 8.21 10.39
CA LEU A 52 20.60 7.60 11.20
C LEU A 52 20.02 8.65 12.17
N PRO A 53 18.71 8.61 12.46
CA PRO A 53 18.08 9.51 13.40
C PRO A 53 18.52 9.23 14.84
N ALA A 54 18.13 10.11 15.77
CA ALA A 54 18.33 9.88 17.19
C ALA A 54 17.56 8.62 17.64
N LEU A 55 18.23 7.75 18.41
CA LEU A 55 17.66 6.50 18.92
C LEU A 55 17.48 6.58 20.43
N ALA A 56 16.36 6.04 20.90
CA ALA A 56 16.18 5.75 22.32
C ALA A 56 16.92 4.47 22.70
N GLU A 57 17.40 4.42 23.93
CA GLU A 57 18.03 3.23 24.51
C GLU A 57 17.06 2.03 24.49
N ASP A 58 17.59 0.87 24.13
CA ASP A 58 16.93 -0.44 24.18
C ASP A 58 15.58 -0.57 23.47
N THR A 59 15.32 0.30 22.48
CA THR A 59 14.09 0.30 21.70
C THR A 59 14.38 0.03 20.23
N TRP A 60 13.66 -0.92 19.63
CA TRP A 60 13.68 -1.13 18.18
C TRP A 60 12.99 0.05 17.50
N ALA A 61 13.71 0.72 16.60
CA ALA A 61 13.22 1.83 15.80
C ALA A 61 13.21 1.44 14.31
N ALA A 62 12.08 1.63 13.65
CA ALA A 62 11.99 1.57 12.20
C ALA A 62 12.49 2.89 11.61
N VAL A 63 13.54 2.83 10.79
CA VAL A 63 14.18 4.00 10.19
C VAL A 63 14.02 3.95 8.68
N THR A 64 13.67 5.09 8.10
CA THR A 64 13.64 5.30 6.65
C THR A 64 14.62 6.40 6.26
N LEU A 65 15.63 6.04 5.48
CA LEU A 65 16.67 6.93 4.98
C LEU A 65 16.40 7.26 3.52
N THR A 66 16.57 8.51 3.12
CA THR A 66 16.38 8.95 1.72
C THR A 66 17.73 8.94 1.01
N LEU A 67 17.80 8.33 -0.17
CA LEU A 67 19.00 8.37 -1.02
C LEU A 67 19.12 9.75 -1.68
N ALA A 68 20.30 10.36 -1.65
CA ALA A 68 20.49 11.73 -2.14
C ALA A 68 20.56 11.77 -3.67
N ASP A 69 21.34 10.88 -4.28
CA ASP A 69 21.41 10.70 -5.73
C ASP A 69 21.52 9.21 -6.12
N PRO A 70 20.37 8.51 -6.26
CA PRO A 70 20.35 7.11 -6.66
C PRO A 70 21.02 6.82 -8.01
N SER A 71 21.13 7.80 -8.90
CA SER A 71 21.63 7.59 -10.27
C SER A 71 23.09 7.09 -10.31
N LEU A 72 23.84 7.35 -9.24
CA LEU A 72 25.24 6.95 -9.07
C LEU A 72 25.39 5.57 -8.40
N LEU A 73 24.31 5.00 -7.85
CA LEU A 73 24.34 3.77 -7.05
C LEU A 73 24.10 2.50 -7.90
N GLY A 74 24.78 2.41 -9.05
CA GLY A 74 24.59 1.33 -10.02
C GLY A 74 25.40 0.05 -9.76
N SER A 75 26.39 0.10 -8.87
CA SER A 75 27.28 -1.02 -8.57
C SER A 75 27.78 -0.92 -7.13
N ILE A 76 26.87 -1.17 -6.18
CA ILE A 76 27.20 -1.17 -4.76
C ILE A 76 27.85 -2.51 -4.42
N ILE A 77 29.06 -2.44 -3.87
CA ILE A 77 29.91 -3.57 -3.46
C ILE A 77 29.91 -3.75 -1.95
N SER A 78 29.69 -2.70 -1.16
CA SER A 78 29.55 -2.86 0.29
C SER A 78 28.52 -1.93 0.92
N VAL A 79 27.91 -2.45 1.98
CA VAL A 79 27.05 -1.69 2.89
C VAL A 79 27.65 -1.78 4.28
N GLY A 80 27.74 -0.65 4.98
CA GLY A 80 28.39 -0.61 6.28
C GLY A 80 27.74 0.36 7.26
N LEU A 81 28.02 0.16 8.54
CA LEU A 81 27.64 1.05 9.62
C LEU A 81 28.87 1.78 10.12
N LYS A 82 28.77 3.10 10.26
CA LYS A 82 29.82 3.96 10.77
C LYS A 82 29.34 4.74 11.98
N GLN A 83 30.18 4.81 13.00
CA GLN A 83 30.05 5.81 14.05
C GLN A 83 30.83 7.08 13.68
N THR A 84 30.20 8.24 13.81
CA THR A 84 30.82 9.56 13.60
C THR A 84 31.33 10.15 14.91
N VAL A 85 30.63 9.86 16.00
CA VAL A 85 30.96 10.26 17.37
C VAL A 85 31.29 9.00 18.17
N ASP A 86 32.18 9.14 19.16
CA ASP A 86 32.45 8.05 20.11
C ASP A 86 31.28 7.92 21.10
N LEU A 87 30.58 6.79 21.01
CA LEU A 87 29.43 6.46 21.87
C LEU A 87 29.83 5.66 23.12
N GLY A 88 31.12 5.40 23.32
CA GLY A 88 31.61 4.53 24.39
C GLY A 88 31.25 3.05 24.14
N ILE A 89 30.93 2.32 25.21
CA ILE A 89 30.51 0.91 25.09
C ILE A 89 29.07 0.89 24.57
N CYS A 90 28.93 0.57 23.29
CA CYS A 90 27.66 0.51 22.59
C CYS A 90 27.52 -0.83 21.84
N ILE A 91 26.31 -1.39 21.85
CA ILE A 91 25.90 -2.56 21.07
C ILE A 91 24.76 -2.10 20.17
N ILE A 92 24.95 -2.30 18.87
CA ILE A 92 23.99 -1.90 17.84
C ILE A 92 23.51 -3.15 17.12
N TYR A 93 22.19 -3.29 17.03
CA TYR A 93 21.51 -4.33 16.27
C TYR A 93 20.87 -3.70 15.04
N LEU A 94 21.03 -4.36 13.90
CA LEU A 94 20.40 -4.01 12.63
C LEU A 94 19.58 -5.21 12.16
N ASP A 95 18.41 -4.95 11.58
CA ASP A 95 17.58 -5.99 10.98
C ASP A 95 16.77 -5.42 9.81
N ALA A 96 16.33 -6.31 8.91
CA ALA A 96 15.44 -6.03 7.79
C ALA A 96 15.84 -4.79 6.96
N ILE A 97 17.14 -4.67 6.64
CA ILE A 97 17.66 -3.64 5.75
C ILE A 97 17.18 -3.91 4.33
N LYS A 98 16.43 -2.97 3.75
CA LYS A 98 15.84 -3.08 2.40
C LYS A 98 15.95 -1.76 1.66
N ALA A 99 16.24 -1.79 0.37
CA ALA A 99 16.02 -0.64 -0.50
C ALA A 99 14.57 -0.67 -1.01
N ILE A 100 13.91 0.48 -1.05
CA ILE A 100 12.54 0.62 -1.57
C ILE A 100 12.48 1.78 -2.57
N SER A 101 11.66 1.64 -3.62
CA SER A 101 11.44 2.70 -4.61
C SER A 101 10.36 3.69 -4.13
N SER A 102 9.41 3.21 -3.31
CA SER A 102 8.34 3.99 -2.69
C SER A 102 7.95 3.42 -1.33
N LEU A 103 7.53 4.29 -0.41
CA LEU A 103 6.77 3.84 0.76
C LEU A 103 5.36 3.46 0.30
N PRO A 104 4.67 2.53 1.00
CA PRO A 104 3.23 2.38 0.81
C PRO A 104 2.57 3.72 1.14
N SER A 105 2.14 4.42 0.10
CA SER A 105 1.41 5.67 0.22
C SER A 105 -0.07 5.34 0.44
N ILE A 106 -0.72 6.06 1.37
CA ILE A 106 -2.18 6.13 1.35
C ILE A 106 -2.54 7.04 0.17
N GLY A 107 -3.15 6.47 -0.86
CA GLY A 107 -3.62 7.19 -2.04
C GLY A 107 -5.13 7.43 -1.96
N MET A 108 -5.55 8.67 -2.13
CA MET A 108 -6.98 9.00 -2.30
C MET A 108 -7.56 8.23 -3.49
N MET A 109 -8.88 7.96 -3.44
CA MET A 109 -9.55 7.34 -4.58
C MET A 109 -9.51 8.29 -5.76
N GLY A 110 -8.93 7.81 -6.86
CA GLY A 110 -8.95 8.49 -8.15
C GLY A 110 -10.32 8.39 -8.83
N GLY A 111 -11.09 7.38 -8.46
CA GLY A 111 -12.48 7.22 -8.81
C GLY A 111 -13.16 6.20 -7.92
N ALA A 112 -14.41 6.47 -7.56
CA ALA A 112 -15.31 5.53 -6.93
C ALA A 112 -16.65 5.64 -7.66
N VAL A 113 -17.19 4.53 -8.16
CA VAL A 113 -18.38 4.55 -9.02
C VAL A 113 -19.31 3.42 -8.63
N LYS A 114 -20.53 3.78 -8.24
CA LYS A 114 -21.63 2.84 -8.06
C LYS A 114 -22.12 2.33 -9.41
N LYS A 115 -22.30 1.01 -9.51
CA LYS A 115 -22.85 0.32 -10.67
C LYS A 115 -24.24 -0.24 -10.34
N ASP A 116 -25.23 0.15 -11.12
CA ASP A 116 -26.63 -0.30 -11.01
C ASP A 116 -27.15 -0.63 -12.41
N GLY A 117 -26.96 -1.88 -12.83
CA GLY A 117 -27.28 -2.38 -14.17
C GLY A 117 -26.62 -1.59 -15.30
N ALA A 118 -27.35 -0.67 -15.93
CA ALA A 118 -26.80 0.20 -17.00
C ALA A 118 -26.26 1.53 -16.46
N SER A 119 -26.63 1.91 -15.23
CA SER A 119 -26.29 3.18 -14.60
C SER A 119 -24.92 3.13 -13.96
N GLU A 120 -24.17 4.21 -14.09
CA GLU A 120 -22.87 4.42 -13.46
C GLU A 120 -22.85 5.82 -12.85
N LEU A 121 -22.75 5.90 -11.53
CA LEU A 121 -22.75 7.16 -10.79
C LEU A 121 -21.43 7.29 -10.02
N SER A 122 -20.68 8.35 -10.30
CA SER A 122 -19.50 8.67 -9.51
C SER A 122 -19.91 9.03 -8.09
N GLU A 123 -19.29 8.36 -7.13
CA GLU A 123 -19.29 8.64 -5.70
C GLU A 123 -17.85 8.93 -5.22
N THR A 124 -17.03 9.52 -6.10
CA THR A 124 -15.60 9.80 -5.84
C THR A 124 -15.41 10.80 -4.72
N ASP A 125 -16.34 11.74 -4.53
CA ASP A 125 -16.25 12.73 -3.46
C ASP A 125 -16.60 12.08 -2.11
N GLU A 126 -17.66 11.28 -2.07
CA GLU A 126 -18.12 10.48 -0.93
C GLU A 126 -17.02 9.50 -0.49
N ALA A 127 -16.44 8.75 -1.44
CA ALA A 127 -15.35 7.83 -1.16
C ALA A 127 -14.10 8.48 -0.55
N ASN A 128 -13.91 9.78 -0.78
CA ASN A 128 -12.80 10.56 -0.22
C ASN A 128 -13.21 11.43 0.98
N SER A 129 -14.48 11.39 1.38
CA SER A 129 -15.04 12.11 2.51
C SER A 129 -14.97 11.26 3.78
N ALA A 130 -15.03 11.90 4.95
CA ALA A 130 -15.15 11.19 6.23
C ALA A 130 -16.60 11.21 6.76
N ALA A 131 -17.56 11.62 5.92
CA ALA A 131 -18.97 11.60 6.28
C ALA A 131 -19.45 10.15 6.39
N GLU A 132 -20.19 9.84 7.45
CA GLU A 132 -20.62 8.48 7.72
C GLU A 132 -21.67 8.02 6.71
N ASP A 133 -21.53 6.76 6.28
CA ASP A 133 -22.52 6.03 5.48
C ASP A 133 -22.93 6.69 4.15
N ASP A 134 -22.04 7.48 3.54
CA ASP A 134 -22.32 8.24 2.31
C ASP A 134 -21.93 7.51 1.01
N MET A 135 -21.26 6.36 1.09
CA MET A 135 -20.97 5.50 -0.06
C MET A 135 -22.02 4.38 -0.20
N ASN A 136 -22.71 4.32 -1.34
CA ASN A 136 -23.71 3.29 -1.61
C ASN A 136 -23.05 2.09 -2.29
N LEU A 137 -22.54 1.13 -1.51
CA LEU A 137 -21.71 0.02 -2.01
C LEU A 137 -22.47 -0.96 -2.92
N LEU A 138 -23.79 -1.06 -2.72
CA LEU A 138 -24.74 -1.69 -3.64
C LEU A 138 -25.84 -0.69 -3.99
N PRO A 139 -26.65 -0.91 -5.04
CA PRO A 139 -27.83 -0.09 -5.28
C PRO A 139 -28.89 -0.20 -4.18
N ALA A 140 -29.75 0.83 -4.09
CA ALA A 140 -30.83 0.91 -3.08
C ALA A 140 -32.11 0.17 -3.51
N ASN A 141 -32.30 -0.02 -4.82
CA ASN A 141 -33.21 -1.02 -5.38
C ASN A 141 -32.69 -2.43 -5.09
N THR A 142 -33.55 -3.44 -5.25
CA THR A 142 -33.16 -4.85 -5.11
C THR A 142 -31.93 -5.13 -5.99
N PRO A 143 -30.76 -5.43 -5.39
CA PRO A 143 -29.56 -5.73 -6.14
C PRO A 143 -29.73 -6.93 -7.07
N VAL A 144 -29.10 -6.88 -8.23
CA VAL A 144 -29.14 -7.85 -9.30
C VAL A 144 -27.73 -8.39 -9.54
N ALA A 145 -27.59 -9.71 -9.42
CA ALA A 145 -26.33 -10.40 -9.69
C ALA A 145 -25.86 -10.17 -11.14
N ASP A 146 -24.55 -10.07 -11.32
CA ASP A 146 -23.81 -9.78 -12.55
C ASP A 146 -24.11 -8.43 -13.23
N GLU A 147 -25.03 -7.65 -12.67
CA GLU A 147 -25.40 -6.32 -13.16
C GLU A 147 -24.91 -5.19 -12.25
N ASP A 148 -24.88 -5.45 -10.94
CA ASP A 148 -24.57 -4.45 -9.91
C ASP A 148 -23.17 -4.63 -9.29
N GLY A 149 -22.69 -3.56 -8.67
CA GLY A 149 -21.43 -3.59 -7.96
C GLY A 149 -20.85 -2.21 -7.70
N TYR A 150 -19.55 -2.18 -7.44
CA TYR A 150 -18.85 -0.94 -7.14
C TYR A 150 -17.45 -0.94 -7.75
N TYR A 151 -17.07 0.16 -8.41
CA TYR A 151 -15.74 0.33 -8.97
C TYR A 151 -14.89 1.21 -8.06
N PHE A 152 -13.66 0.76 -7.81
CA PHE A 152 -12.65 1.49 -7.07
C PHE A 152 -11.44 1.69 -7.98
N GLY A 153 -11.00 2.92 -8.17
CA GLY A 153 -9.97 3.24 -9.13
C GLY A 153 -8.98 4.30 -8.69
N HIS A 154 -7.79 4.25 -9.30
CA HIS A 154 -6.73 5.21 -9.09
C HIS A 154 -6.19 5.77 -10.42
N LEU A 155 -5.97 7.08 -10.48
CA LEU A 155 -5.77 7.81 -11.74
C LEU A 155 -4.44 7.49 -12.43
N SER A 156 -3.37 7.29 -11.66
CA SER A 156 -2.00 7.27 -12.17
C SER A 156 -1.27 5.96 -11.94
N GLU A 157 -1.61 5.22 -10.89
CA GLU A 157 -0.84 4.06 -10.43
C GLU A 157 -1.75 2.87 -10.18
N THR A 158 -1.22 1.67 -10.42
CA THR A 158 -1.80 0.40 -9.96
C THR A 158 -1.54 0.21 -8.48
N PHE A 159 -2.39 -0.57 -7.80
CA PHE A 159 -2.31 -0.82 -6.36
C PHE A 159 -2.60 -2.30 -6.07
N GLN A 160 -2.20 -2.79 -4.90
CA GLN A 160 -2.40 -4.19 -4.49
C GLN A 160 -3.35 -4.35 -3.30
N THR A 161 -3.73 -3.24 -2.67
CA THR A 161 -4.63 -3.23 -1.53
C THR A 161 -5.59 -2.03 -1.63
N LEU A 162 -6.89 -2.32 -1.52
CA LEU A 162 -7.94 -1.36 -1.25
C LEU A 162 -8.26 -1.41 0.23
N ARG A 163 -8.31 -0.25 0.90
CA ARG A 163 -8.94 -0.13 2.21
C ARG A 163 -10.32 0.49 2.05
N LEU A 164 -11.32 -0.18 2.61
CA LEU A 164 -12.70 0.29 2.65
C LEU A 164 -13.15 0.36 4.11
N LYS A 165 -13.61 1.53 4.52
CA LYS A 165 -14.28 1.71 5.80
C LYS A 165 -15.76 1.40 5.63
N ILE A 166 -16.18 0.23 6.12
CA ILE A 166 -17.60 -0.14 6.17
C ILE A 166 -18.26 0.67 7.29
N GLY A 167 -19.36 1.32 6.98
CA GLY A 167 -20.18 2.03 7.95
C GLY A 167 -21.40 1.21 8.38
N VAL A 168 -22.11 0.64 7.40
CA VAL A 168 -23.22 -0.31 7.62
C VAL A 168 -22.91 -1.64 6.96
N SER A 169 -22.97 -2.73 7.72
CA SER A 169 -22.79 -4.09 7.21
C SER A 169 -23.96 -4.51 6.32
N GLY A 170 -23.66 -5.19 5.22
CA GLY A 170 -24.68 -5.79 4.36
C GLY A 170 -25.31 -7.02 5.01
N GLU A 171 -26.64 -7.12 4.93
CA GLU A 171 -27.41 -8.26 5.40
C GLU A 171 -28.31 -8.79 4.27
N ALA A 172 -28.13 -10.06 3.92
CA ALA A 172 -28.92 -10.80 2.94
C ALA A 172 -28.78 -12.30 3.24
N ASP A 173 -29.69 -13.13 2.70
CA ASP A 173 -29.56 -14.58 2.84
C ASP A 173 -28.32 -15.07 2.07
N GLU A 174 -28.07 -14.49 0.90
CA GLU A 174 -26.84 -14.68 0.13
C GLU A 174 -26.37 -13.35 -0.45
N LEU A 175 -25.08 -13.04 -0.27
CA LEU A 175 -24.40 -11.90 -0.88
C LEU A 175 -22.95 -12.32 -1.12
N THR A 176 -22.56 -12.39 -2.39
CA THR A 176 -21.19 -12.75 -2.81
C THR A 176 -20.64 -11.73 -3.79
N ILE A 177 -19.49 -11.15 -3.45
CA ILE A 177 -18.72 -10.29 -4.33
C ILE A 177 -17.56 -11.06 -4.95
N THR A 178 -17.36 -10.91 -6.27
CA THR A 178 -16.14 -11.32 -6.95
C THR A 178 -15.33 -10.09 -7.34
N TRP A 179 -14.06 -10.05 -6.93
CA TRP A 179 -13.17 -8.95 -7.25
C TRP A 179 -12.51 -9.15 -8.63
N LYS A 180 -12.65 -8.16 -9.51
CA LYS A 180 -12.13 -8.18 -10.88
C LYS A 180 -11.29 -6.93 -11.17
N TYR A 181 -10.42 -7.00 -12.18
CA TYR A 181 -9.69 -5.85 -12.73
C TYR A 181 -9.88 -5.77 -14.24
N TRP A 182 -9.54 -4.62 -14.83
CA TRP A 182 -9.59 -4.42 -16.28
C TRP A 182 -8.22 -4.64 -16.92
N ASP A 183 -8.10 -5.64 -17.80
CA ASP A 183 -6.84 -5.98 -18.50
C ASP A 183 -6.62 -5.19 -19.80
N GLY A 184 -7.57 -4.33 -20.17
CA GLY A 184 -7.57 -3.61 -21.45
C GLY A 184 -8.63 -4.08 -22.43
N SER A 185 -9.13 -5.30 -22.26
CA SER A 185 -10.10 -5.97 -23.13
C SER A 185 -11.33 -6.45 -22.38
N ASP A 186 -11.15 -7.06 -21.21
CA ASP A 186 -12.19 -7.70 -20.42
C ASP A 186 -12.01 -7.45 -18.91
N TRP A 187 -13.08 -7.71 -18.15
CA TRP A 187 -13.01 -7.77 -16.69
C TRP A 187 -12.57 -9.16 -16.25
N VAL A 188 -11.35 -9.27 -15.74
CA VAL A 188 -10.71 -10.52 -15.34
C VAL A 188 -10.71 -10.64 -13.81
N ALA A 189 -10.93 -11.84 -13.28
CA ALA A 189 -10.89 -12.08 -11.84
C ALA A 189 -9.49 -11.80 -11.26
N LEU A 190 -9.45 -11.06 -10.15
CA LEU A 190 -8.23 -10.89 -9.36
C LEU A 190 -7.83 -12.22 -8.72
N THR A 191 -6.53 -12.43 -8.55
CA THR A 191 -5.98 -13.65 -7.96
C THR A 191 -5.40 -13.38 -6.57
N ASN A 192 -5.32 -14.41 -5.74
CA ASN A 192 -4.88 -14.32 -4.33
C ASN A 192 -5.63 -13.24 -3.53
N VAL A 193 -6.94 -13.13 -3.78
CA VAL A 193 -7.79 -12.15 -3.10
C VAL A 193 -7.96 -12.56 -1.63
N LEU A 194 -7.55 -11.69 -0.72
CA LEU A 194 -7.94 -11.70 0.69
C LEU A 194 -8.91 -10.56 0.91
N ASP A 195 -10.20 -10.89 1.00
CA ASP A 195 -11.27 -9.93 1.20
C ASP A 195 -11.71 -9.89 2.68
N ASN A 196 -11.17 -8.94 3.44
CA ASN A 196 -11.60 -8.73 4.84
C ASN A 196 -12.91 -7.93 4.94
N THR A 197 -13.47 -7.42 3.84
CA THR A 197 -14.80 -6.81 3.85
C THR A 197 -15.89 -7.88 3.93
N ASP A 198 -15.55 -9.16 3.73
CA ASP A 198 -16.47 -10.30 3.66
C ASP A 198 -17.63 -10.01 2.69
N SER A 199 -17.33 -9.68 1.43
CA SER A 199 -18.35 -9.26 0.46
C SER A 199 -19.24 -8.12 1.00
N PHE A 200 -18.62 -7.12 1.66
CA PHE A 200 -19.30 -6.01 2.34
C PHE A 200 -20.18 -6.35 3.55
N LYS A 201 -20.10 -7.57 4.10
CA LYS A 201 -20.85 -7.98 5.30
C LYS A 201 -20.08 -7.81 6.61
N ALA A 202 -18.78 -7.46 6.55
CA ALA A 202 -17.99 -7.25 7.75
C ALA A 202 -18.56 -6.13 8.63
N ALA A 203 -18.32 -6.20 9.94
CA ALA A 203 -18.76 -5.20 10.91
C ALA A 203 -18.20 -3.80 10.56
N ALA A 204 -18.83 -2.74 11.05
CA ALA A 204 -18.35 -1.38 10.82
C ALA A 204 -16.87 -1.21 11.24
N GLY A 205 -16.07 -0.57 10.38
CA GLY A 205 -14.63 -0.40 10.57
C GLY A 205 -13.83 -0.44 9.28
N ASP A 206 -12.52 -0.29 9.42
CA ASP A 206 -11.56 -0.36 8.32
C ASP A 206 -11.26 -1.81 7.96
N HIS A 207 -11.46 -2.17 6.69
CA HIS A 207 -11.17 -3.51 6.17
C HIS A 207 -10.36 -3.43 4.88
N ASP A 208 -9.41 -4.35 4.73
CA ASP A 208 -8.56 -4.43 3.56
C ASP A 208 -9.00 -5.54 2.61
N VAL A 209 -8.98 -5.22 1.32
CA VAL A 209 -9.01 -6.17 0.22
C VAL A 209 -7.64 -6.16 -0.42
N SER A 210 -6.87 -7.23 -0.26
CA SER A 210 -5.56 -7.37 -0.90
C SER A 210 -5.57 -8.46 -1.95
N PHE A 211 -4.71 -8.33 -2.96
CA PHE A 211 -4.67 -9.22 -4.11
C PHE A 211 -3.29 -9.21 -4.77
N ALA A 212 -3.01 -10.20 -5.61
CA ALA A 212 -1.80 -10.21 -6.42
C ALA A 212 -1.89 -9.12 -7.51
N LEU A 213 -0.84 -8.30 -7.65
CA LEU A 213 -0.78 -7.22 -8.62
C LEU A 213 -0.84 -7.77 -10.07
N PRO A 214 -1.85 -7.40 -10.88
CA PRO A 214 -1.92 -7.80 -12.27
C PRO A 214 -0.80 -7.18 -13.13
N THR A 215 -0.26 -7.96 -14.06
CA THR A 215 0.84 -7.54 -14.94
C THR A 215 0.39 -6.83 -16.22
N ASP A 216 -0.88 -6.99 -16.59
CA ASP A 216 -1.51 -6.47 -17.82
C ASP A 216 -2.60 -5.43 -17.52
N TRP A 217 -2.65 -4.88 -16.30
CA TRP A 217 -3.66 -3.90 -15.91
C TRP A 217 -3.64 -2.68 -16.81
N ALA A 218 -4.79 -2.33 -17.38
CA ALA A 218 -4.95 -1.16 -18.23
C ALA A 218 -5.95 -0.17 -17.64
N LYS A 219 -5.90 1.07 -18.12
CA LYS A 219 -6.91 2.07 -17.77
C LYS A 219 -8.22 1.84 -18.52
N LYS A 220 -9.33 2.11 -17.86
CA LYS A 220 -10.68 2.18 -18.45
C LYS A 220 -11.33 3.51 -18.10
N THR A 221 -12.15 4.05 -18.99
CA THR A 221 -13.01 5.19 -18.67
C THR A 221 -14.38 4.70 -18.18
N ILE A 222 -14.74 5.04 -16.95
CA ILE A 222 -16.03 4.74 -16.30
C ILE A 222 -16.54 6.05 -15.69
N ALA A 223 -17.80 6.42 -15.92
CA ALA A 223 -18.37 7.68 -15.43
C ALA A 223 -17.48 8.93 -15.71
N SER A 224 -16.86 8.99 -16.90
CA SER A 224 -15.90 10.04 -17.32
C SER A 224 -14.54 10.07 -16.59
N ILE A 225 -14.24 9.06 -15.77
CA ILE A 225 -12.99 8.93 -15.03
C ILE A 225 -12.11 7.87 -15.69
N SER A 226 -10.91 8.24 -16.14
CA SER A 226 -9.92 7.31 -16.71
C SER A 226 -8.92 6.88 -15.64
N ALA A 227 -9.01 5.62 -15.18
CA ALA A 227 -8.24 5.11 -14.06
C ALA A 227 -7.90 3.61 -14.22
N TYR A 228 -6.99 3.12 -13.39
CA TYR A 228 -6.83 1.69 -13.12
C TYR A 228 -7.92 1.28 -12.14
N TRP A 229 -8.80 0.37 -12.56
CA TRP A 229 -9.98 -0.02 -11.79
C TRP A 229 -9.91 -1.46 -11.30
N ILE A 230 -10.36 -1.67 -10.07
CA ILE A 230 -10.94 -2.93 -9.63
C ILE A 230 -12.46 -2.78 -9.54
N LYS A 231 -13.18 -3.87 -9.75
CA LYS A 231 -14.63 -3.98 -9.59
C LYS A 231 -14.95 -4.98 -8.49
N ALA A 232 -15.72 -4.56 -7.50
CA ALA A 232 -16.52 -5.44 -6.65
C ALA A 232 -17.76 -5.84 -7.44
N ASP A 233 -17.74 -7.01 -8.05
CA ASP A 233 -18.85 -7.53 -8.88
C ASP A 233 -19.81 -8.35 -8.02
N LEU A 234 -21.07 -7.94 -7.92
CA LEU A 234 -22.07 -8.73 -7.21
C LEU A 234 -22.40 -9.96 -8.05
N THR A 235 -22.06 -11.16 -7.57
CA THR A 235 -22.22 -12.41 -8.36
C THR A 235 -23.32 -13.32 -7.82
N VAL A 236 -23.69 -13.14 -6.56
CA VAL A 236 -24.84 -13.81 -5.96
C VAL A 236 -25.54 -12.82 -5.03
N TYR A 237 -26.86 -12.74 -5.16
CA TYR A 237 -27.70 -11.99 -4.23
C TYR A 237 -29.05 -12.68 -4.05
N THR A 238 -29.35 -13.03 -2.81
CA THR A 238 -30.66 -13.53 -2.39
C THR A 238 -31.12 -12.69 -1.20
N ALA A 239 -32.16 -11.89 -1.41
CA ALA A 239 -32.71 -11.04 -0.37
C ALA A 239 -33.29 -11.89 0.78
N GLY A 240 -32.96 -11.53 2.02
CA GLY A 240 -33.59 -12.08 3.21
C GLY A 240 -34.93 -11.42 3.53
N VAL A 241 -35.47 -11.70 4.73
CA VAL A 241 -36.75 -11.13 5.19
C VAL A 241 -36.65 -9.61 5.45
N SER A 242 -35.48 -9.14 5.89
CA SER A 242 -35.19 -7.73 6.16
C SER A 242 -33.76 -7.43 5.73
N PRO A 243 -33.47 -7.36 4.42
CA PRO A 243 -32.12 -7.13 3.94
C PRO A 243 -31.66 -5.72 4.30
N VAL A 244 -30.37 -5.58 4.58
CA VAL A 244 -29.71 -4.30 4.84
C VAL A 244 -28.69 -4.06 3.75
N GLN A 245 -28.76 -2.90 3.11
CA GLN A 245 -27.79 -2.49 2.09
C GLN A 245 -26.48 -2.12 2.77
N PRO A 246 -25.32 -2.63 2.30
CA PRO A 246 -24.04 -2.21 2.82
C PRO A 246 -23.74 -0.75 2.43
N LEU A 247 -23.29 0.05 3.40
CA LEU A 247 -22.85 1.43 3.20
C LEU A 247 -21.39 1.58 3.62
N GLY A 248 -20.63 2.34 2.83
CA GLY A 248 -19.25 2.72 3.14
C GLY A 248 -19.20 4.15 3.70
N THR A 249 -18.16 4.44 4.46
CA THR A 249 -17.86 5.79 4.97
C THR A 249 -16.72 6.45 4.19
N GLN A 250 -15.71 5.68 3.80
CA GLN A 250 -14.53 6.20 3.10
C GLN A 250 -13.74 5.04 2.50
N SER A 251 -12.95 5.32 1.47
CA SER A 251 -11.99 4.35 0.92
C SER A 251 -10.71 5.02 0.45
N TRP A 252 -9.63 4.24 0.40
CA TRP A 252 -8.34 4.67 -0.15
C TRP A 252 -7.54 3.45 -0.59
N ILE A 253 -6.58 3.67 -1.47
CA ILE A 253 -5.63 2.64 -1.85
C ILE A 253 -4.41 2.67 -0.92
N LEU A 254 -3.80 1.51 -0.69
CA LEU A 254 -2.46 1.44 -0.14
C LEU A 254 -1.50 1.12 -1.28
N GLY A 255 -0.48 1.96 -1.42
CA GLY A 255 0.56 1.81 -2.42
C GLY A 255 1.21 0.43 -2.36
N LYS A 256 1.66 -0.05 -3.52
CA LYS A 256 2.48 -1.25 -3.61
C LYS A 256 3.78 -1.06 -2.81
N GLU A 257 4.17 -2.09 -2.07
CA GLU A 257 5.56 -2.21 -1.65
C GLU A 257 6.37 -2.50 -2.92
N GLU A 258 7.33 -1.62 -3.24
CA GLU A 258 8.27 -1.79 -4.36
C GLU A 258 9.72 -1.72 -3.86
#